data_AF-Q8ETJ0-F1
#
_entry.id   AF-Q8ETJ0-F1
#
_cell.length_a   1.000
_cell.length_b   1.000
_cell.length_c   1.000
_cell.angle_alpha   90.00
_cell.angle_beta   90.00
_cell.angle_gamma   90.00
#
_symmetry.space_group_name_H-M   'P 1'
#
loop_
_entity.id
_entity.type
_entity.pdbx_description
1 polymer ?
#
loop_
_entity_poly.entity_id
_entity_poly.type
_entity_poly.pdbx_seq_one_letter_code
_entity_poly.pdbx_strand_id
1 'polypeptide(L)'
;MKWISSIVIMAVITVGVVYYYLQSGDEKTNHSNHNTSMGGTLDVSSLVDAMSLDEKIGQLIVGGIDGTEINTDTKDMIENYHVGGVILFADNIESKAQTVNLMNDIKQVNENNPHPLLLGVDEEGGSVTRMPDEITSLPPSGSIGKAQDEELAFEVGILLGQQMRGLGFNLNFAPVLDVNSNPDNPVIGDRSFGDSPDIVTDMGIQSMKGIQSEGIISVVKHFPGHGDTSEDSHLKLPKVDKSIEELSEVELVPFEKAISKGADVVMTAHILLPQIDTEYPASMSEKIISGLLREDMGFDGVVISDDLTMGAITENIRIEEAAIQSVKAGSDMVLIAHHPDVVVSVHKKLKAAVQNGVISEAKIDESVERIIQLKRKYKLSNEETPQIDFQRINEKVEEILDQVSSTFSFDEFLVYSKFMSIVL
;
A
#
# COMPACT_ATOMS: atom_id res chain seq x y z
N MET A 1 -66.78 -3.55 -39.21
CA MET A 1 -66.58 -2.67 -38.04
C MET A 1 -65.72 -3.32 -36.92
N LYS A 2 -64.60 -4.00 -37.25
CA LYS A 2 -63.63 -4.51 -36.24
C LYS A 2 -62.16 -4.37 -36.67
N TRP A 3 -61.87 -3.55 -37.70
CA TRP A 3 -60.51 -3.36 -38.23
C TRP A 3 -60.02 -1.90 -38.18
N ILE A 4 -60.89 -0.94 -37.84
CA ILE A 4 -60.53 0.49 -37.73
C ILE A 4 -60.04 0.82 -36.30
N SER A 5 -60.39 0.02 -35.30
CA SER A 5 -59.98 0.23 -33.90
C SER A 5 -58.52 -0.12 -33.62
N SER A 6 -57.91 -1.05 -34.37
CA SER A 6 -56.53 -1.49 -34.11
C SER A 6 -55.46 -0.57 -34.69
N ILE A 7 -55.78 0.17 -35.76
CA ILE A 7 -54.86 1.12 -36.40
C ILE A 7 -54.77 2.43 -35.59
N VAL A 8 -55.87 2.85 -34.95
CA VAL A 8 -55.90 4.04 -34.09
C VAL A 8 -55.15 3.80 -32.77
N ILE A 9 -55.20 2.59 -32.22
CA ILE A 9 -54.48 2.26 -30.97
C ILE A 9 -52.96 2.18 -31.19
N MET A 10 -52.51 1.62 -32.32
CA MET A 10 -51.07 1.61 -32.66
C MET A 10 -50.52 3.03 -32.88
N ALA A 11 -51.24 3.89 -33.61
CA ALA A 11 -50.78 5.27 -33.86
C ALA A 11 -50.68 6.13 -32.59
N VAL A 12 -51.56 5.92 -31.60
CA VAL A 12 -51.50 6.64 -30.31
C VAL A 12 -50.32 6.16 -29.45
N ILE A 13 -49.97 4.87 -29.52
CA ILE A 13 -48.82 4.33 -28.78
C ILE A 13 -47.50 4.81 -29.38
N THR A 14 -47.36 4.86 -30.72
CA THR A 14 -46.12 5.34 -31.35
C THR A 14 -45.89 6.83 -31.12
N VAL A 15 -46.93 7.67 -31.15
CA VAL A 15 -46.81 9.10 -30.86
C VAL A 15 -46.54 9.36 -29.37
N GLY A 16 -47.10 8.57 -28.46
CA GLY A 16 -46.84 8.67 -27.02
C GLY A 16 -45.39 8.31 -26.64
N VAL A 17 -44.81 7.30 -27.28
CA VAL A 17 -43.42 6.88 -27.01
C VAL A 17 -42.40 7.89 -27.59
N VAL A 18 -42.69 8.48 -28.75
CA VAL A 18 -41.84 9.55 -29.33
C VAL A 18 -41.94 10.85 -28.53
N TYR A 19 -43.11 11.20 -27.99
CA TYR A 19 -43.27 12.38 -27.13
C TYR A 19 -42.59 12.20 -25.76
N TYR A 20 -42.62 10.98 -25.19
CA TYR A 20 -41.88 10.67 -23.96
C TYR A 20 -40.36 10.77 -24.17
N TYR A 21 -39.83 10.29 -25.30
CA TYR A 21 -38.40 10.39 -25.63
C TYR A 21 -37.95 11.82 -25.97
N LEU A 22 -38.83 12.66 -26.52
CA LEU A 22 -38.51 14.06 -26.82
C LEU A 22 -38.67 15.01 -25.62
N GLN A 23 -39.39 14.61 -24.56
CA GLN A 23 -39.43 15.35 -23.28
C GLN A 23 -38.39 14.89 -22.26
N SER A 24 -37.76 13.73 -22.45
CA SER A 24 -36.72 13.19 -21.54
C SER A 24 -35.28 13.52 -21.96
N GLY A 25 -35.11 14.32 -23.03
CA GLY A 25 -33.81 14.73 -23.56
C GLY A 25 -33.64 16.25 -23.60
N ASP A 26 -33.71 16.92 -22.44
CA ASP A 26 -33.10 18.23 -22.22
C ASP A 26 -33.21 18.64 -20.73
N GLU A 27 -32.31 18.13 -19.89
CA GLU A 27 -31.93 18.82 -18.65
C GLU A 27 -30.40 18.77 -18.55
N LYS A 28 -29.79 19.89 -18.95
CA LYS A 28 -28.41 20.22 -18.59
C LYS A 28 -28.37 20.44 -17.07
N THR A 29 -27.95 19.43 -16.33
CA THR A 29 -27.67 19.57 -14.90
C THR A 29 -26.24 20.06 -14.71
N ASN A 30 -26.13 21.32 -14.27
CA ASN A 30 -24.98 21.83 -13.53
C ASN A 30 -24.73 20.89 -12.34
N HIS A 31 -23.60 20.17 -12.33
CA HIS A 31 -23.15 19.45 -11.14
C HIS A 31 -22.53 20.44 -10.14
N SER A 32 -23.38 21.12 -9.38
CA SER A 32 -23.04 21.54 -8.02
C SER A 32 -23.41 20.40 -7.09
N ASN A 33 -22.42 19.62 -6.63
CA ASN A 33 -22.64 18.55 -5.66
C ASN A 33 -22.93 19.15 -4.28
N HIS A 34 -24.21 19.34 -3.97
CA HIS A 34 -24.69 19.34 -2.59
C HIS A 34 -25.35 17.99 -2.32
N ASN A 35 -24.61 17.10 -1.66
CA ASN A 35 -25.10 15.81 -1.23
C ASN A 35 -25.65 15.94 0.20
N THR A 36 -26.96 16.16 0.33
CA THR A 36 -27.68 15.97 1.59
C THR A 36 -28.26 14.56 1.62
N SER A 37 -27.57 13.64 2.30
CA SER A 37 -28.14 12.36 2.74
C SER A 37 -28.14 12.29 4.27
N MET A 38 -29.34 12.22 4.87
CA MET A 38 -29.50 11.94 6.30
C MET A 38 -29.17 10.47 6.59
N GLY A 39 -28.07 10.30 7.31
CA GLY A 39 -27.44 9.06 7.76
C GLY A 39 -26.00 9.45 8.07
N GLY A 40 -25.82 10.24 9.14
CA GLY A 40 -24.69 11.17 9.34
C GLY A 40 -23.31 10.52 9.41
N THR A 41 -22.78 10.10 8.27
CA THR A 41 -21.34 10.04 8.05
C THR A 41 -20.87 11.47 7.82
N LEU A 42 -20.11 12.03 8.75
CA LEU A 42 -19.40 13.29 8.53
C LEU A 42 -18.62 13.21 7.22
N ASP A 43 -18.65 14.28 6.45
CA ASP A 43 -17.79 14.46 5.29
C ASP A 43 -16.33 14.37 5.76
N VAL A 44 -15.45 13.73 4.97
CA VAL A 44 -14.04 13.53 5.39
C VAL A 44 -13.36 14.87 5.60
N SER A 45 -13.64 15.85 4.74
CA SER A 45 -13.09 17.19 4.88
C SER A 45 -13.48 17.83 6.23
N SER A 46 -14.73 17.66 6.66
CA SER A 46 -15.18 18.14 7.98
C SER A 46 -14.53 17.41 9.17
N LEU A 47 -14.09 16.15 8.99
CA LEU A 47 -13.30 15.45 10.01
C LEU A 47 -11.89 16.06 10.09
N VAL A 48 -11.26 16.31 8.94
CA VAL A 48 -9.91 16.91 8.88
C VAL A 48 -9.89 18.34 9.41
N ASP A 49 -10.92 19.14 9.09
CA ASP A 49 -11.09 20.50 9.63
C ASP A 49 -11.18 20.55 11.15
N ALA A 50 -11.69 19.47 11.77
CA ALA A 50 -11.82 19.37 13.22
C ALA A 50 -10.53 18.93 13.92
N MET A 51 -9.54 18.41 13.18
CA MET A 51 -8.26 17.99 13.71
C MET A 51 -7.36 19.19 13.99
N SER A 52 -6.64 19.14 15.11
CA SER A 52 -5.50 20.01 15.37
C SER A 52 -4.36 19.73 14.40
N LEU A 53 -3.45 20.69 14.24
CA LEU A 53 -2.26 20.48 13.42
C LEU A 53 -1.39 19.32 13.94
N ASP A 54 -1.34 19.09 15.26
CA ASP A 54 -0.60 17.96 15.84
C ASP A 54 -1.19 16.61 15.41
N GLU A 55 -2.53 16.48 15.44
CA GLU A 55 -3.23 15.28 14.97
C GLU A 55 -3.04 15.08 13.46
N LYS A 56 -3.16 16.16 12.67
CA LYS A 56 -2.94 16.12 11.22
C LYS A 56 -1.53 15.61 10.90
N ILE A 57 -0.49 16.23 11.47
CA ILE A 57 0.90 15.82 11.26
C ILE A 57 1.15 14.39 11.74
N GLY A 58 0.54 13.99 12.86
CA GLY A 58 0.61 12.61 13.35
C GLY A 58 0.15 11.60 12.30
N GLN A 59 -0.97 11.88 11.62
CA GLN A 59 -1.50 10.99 10.58
C GLN A 59 -0.55 10.75 9.42
N LEU A 60 0.39 11.65 9.13
CA LEU A 60 1.38 11.49 8.06
C LEU A 60 2.51 10.52 8.42
N ILE A 61 2.57 9.98 9.65
CA ILE A 61 3.71 9.19 10.11
C ILE A 61 3.30 7.74 10.40
N VAL A 62 4.05 6.79 9.83
CA VAL A 62 4.08 5.39 10.26
C VAL A 62 5.40 5.15 10.98
N GLY A 63 5.36 4.78 12.25
CA GLY A 63 6.54 4.55 13.08
C GLY A 63 6.72 3.08 13.46
N GLY A 64 7.95 2.59 13.48
CA GLY A 64 8.24 1.28 14.09
C GLY A 64 8.35 1.36 15.61
N ILE A 65 8.34 0.19 16.25
CA ILE A 65 8.42 0.07 17.71
C ILE A 65 9.49 -0.93 18.12
N ASP A 66 9.98 -0.79 19.35
CA ASP A 66 10.99 -1.69 19.92
C ASP A 66 10.36 -2.71 20.86
N GLY A 67 10.80 -3.97 20.73
CA GLY A 67 10.40 -5.08 21.58
C GLY A 67 9.08 -5.74 21.19
N THR A 68 8.63 -6.68 22.02
CA THR A 68 7.51 -7.58 21.75
C THR A 68 6.27 -7.22 22.59
N GLU A 69 6.32 -6.11 23.33
CA GLU A 69 5.27 -5.60 24.19
C GLU A 69 5.22 -4.06 24.09
N ILE A 70 4.08 -3.46 24.45
CA ILE A 70 3.97 -2.00 24.50
C ILE A 70 4.94 -1.41 25.53
N ASN A 71 5.74 -0.44 25.09
CA ASN A 71 6.63 0.34 25.93
C ASN A 71 6.18 1.82 26.03
N THR A 72 6.95 2.63 26.77
CA THR A 72 6.64 4.06 26.98
C THR A 72 6.73 4.86 25.68
N ASP A 73 7.69 4.57 24.82
CA ASP A 73 7.92 5.32 23.58
C ASP A 73 6.80 5.04 22.57
N THR A 74 6.37 3.79 22.44
CA THR A 74 5.19 3.41 21.65
C THR A 74 3.93 4.13 22.14
N LYS A 75 3.71 4.19 23.46
CA LYS A 75 2.58 4.93 24.04
C LYS A 75 2.65 6.41 23.72
N ASP A 76 3.82 7.03 23.89
CA ASP A 76 4.02 8.46 23.62
C ASP A 76 3.73 8.78 22.15
N MET A 77 4.23 7.96 21.20
CA MET A 77 3.95 8.11 19.76
C MET A 77 2.46 8.08 19.45
N ILE A 78 1.70 7.15 20.04
CA ILE A 78 0.27 6.99 19.76
C ILE A 78 -0.56 8.07 20.45
N GLU A 79 -0.38 8.27 21.76
CA GLU A 79 -1.24 9.14 22.57
C GLU A 79 -0.93 10.62 22.38
N ASN A 80 0.35 11.00 22.28
CA ASN A 80 0.78 12.40 22.29
C ASN A 80 1.20 12.93 20.92
N TYR A 81 1.61 12.05 20.00
CA TYR A 81 1.98 12.43 18.62
C TYR A 81 1.01 11.92 17.56
N HIS A 82 -0.03 11.18 17.96
CA HIS A 82 -1.17 10.80 17.12
C HIS A 82 -0.76 10.14 15.80
N VAL A 83 0.28 9.29 15.84
CA VAL A 83 0.81 8.64 14.63
C VAL A 83 -0.30 7.98 13.81
N GLY A 84 -0.17 8.04 12.48
CA GLY A 84 -1.14 7.49 11.54
C GLY A 84 -1.12 5.96 11.52
N GLY A 85 0.04 5.37 11.82
CA GLY A 85 0.22 3.93 11.89
C GLY A 85 1.47 3.48 12.62
N VAL A 86 1.56 2.17 12.78
CA VAL A 86 2.69 1.43 13.36
C VAL A 86 3.09 0.32 12.39
N ILE A 87 4.39 0.11 12.21
CA ILE A 87 4.95 -1.04 11.48
C ILE A 87 5.65 -1.99 12.45
N LEU A 88 5.46 -3.30 12.26
CA LEU A 88 6.20 -4.34 12.98
C LEU A 88 7.20 -5.06 12.07
N PHE A 89 8.31 -5.49 12.67
CA PHE A 89 9.36 -6.31 12.08
C PHE A 89 9.49 -7.64 12.81
N ALA A 90 10.38 -8.51 12.34
CA ALA A 90 10.61 -9.84 12.91
C ALA A 90 10.94 -9.78 14.42
N ASP A 91 11.72 -8.78 14.85
CA ASP A 91 12.08 -8.59 16.26
C ASP A 91 10.89 -8.25 17.17
N ASN A 92 9.73 -7.90 16.60
CA ASN A 92 8.49 -7.66 17.34
C ASN A 92 7.55 -8.89 17.40
N ILE A 93 7.84 -9.93 16.60
CA ILE A 93 6.94 -11.05 16.29
C ILE A 93 7.60 -12.37 16.74
N GLU A 94 7.28 -12.84 17.94
CA GLU A 94 7.85 -14.08 18.49
C GLU A 94 6.92 -15.29 18.33
N SER A 95 5.61 -15.07 18.49
CA SER A 95 4.60 -16.12 18.39
C SER A 95 3.26 -15.49 18.03
N LYS A 96 2.35 -16.29 17.45
CA LYS A 96 1.00 -15.83 17.12
C LYS A 96 0.29 -15.21 18.33
N ALA A 97 0.37 -15.86 19.49
CA ALA A 97 -0.30 -15.39 20.70
C ALA A 97 0.29 -14.06 21.20
N GLN A 98 1.62 -13.93 21.21
CA GLN A 98 2.29 -12.69 21.60
C GLN A 98 1.94 -11.55 20.63
N THR A 99 2.01 -11.80 19.32
CA THR A 99 1.72 -10.78 18.31
C THR A 99 0.28 -10.29 18.39
N VAL A 100 -0.70 -11.19 18.54
CA VAL A 100 -2.10 -10.80 18.72
C VAL A 100 -2.30 -9.94 19.97
N ASN A 101 -1.62 -10.27 21.08
CA ASN A 101 -1.68 -9.47 22.30
C ASN A 101 -1.07 -8.08 22.09
N LEU A 102 0.13 -7.99 21.51
CA LEU A 102 0.78 -6.71 21.18
C LEU A 102 -0.12 -5.84 20.30
N MET A 103 -0.74 -6.42 19.27
CA MET A 103 -1.62 -5.71 18.35
C MET A 103 -2.89 -5.20 19.03
N ASN A 104 -3.47 -5.98 19.94
CA ASN A 104 -4.61 -5.55 20.76
C ASN A 104 -4.21 -4.45 21.75
N ASP A 105 -3.04 -4.53 22.37
CA ASP A 105 -2.52 -3.50 23.26
C ASP A 105 -2.27 -2.18 22.50
N ILE A 106 -1.72 -2.23 21.28
CA ILE A 106 -1.57 -1.05 20.39
C ILE A 106 -2.94 -0.40 20.11
N LYS A 107 -3.94 -1.20 19.76
CA LYS A 107 -5.32 -0.71 19.51
C LYS A 107 -5.94 -0.09 20.76
N GLN A 108 -5.69 -0.68 21.93
CA GLN A 108 -6.18 -0.16 23.21
C GLN A 108 -5.55 1.19 23.56
N VAL A 109 -4.25 1.36 23.34
CA VAL A 109 -3.59 2.68 23.53
C VAL A 109 -4.21 3.74 22.61
N ASN A 110 -4.65 3.35 21.41
CA ASN A 110 -5.32 4.24 20.45
C ASN A 110 -6.84 4.43 20.71
N GLU A 111 -7.42 3.91 21.81
CA GLU A 111 -8.88 3.86 22.00
C GLU A 111 -9.58 5.22 21.98
N ASN A 112 -8.87 6.28 22.40
CA ASN A 112 -9.39 7.65 22.47
C ASN A 112 -9.22 8.43 21.16
N ASN A 113 -8.51 7.86 20.18
CA ASN A 113 -8.36 8.44 18.86
C ASN A 113 -9.51 7.98 17.95
N PRO A 114 -10.31 8.88 17.37
CA PRO A 114 -11.40 8.51 16.45
C PRO A 114 -10.90 7.87 15.15
N HIS A 115 -9.59 7.92 14.88
CA HIS A 115 -8.95 7.36 13.69
C HIS A 115 -8.09 6.13 14.08
N PRO A 116 -8.53 4.91 13.72
CA PRO A 116 -7.75 3.70 13.95
C PRO A 116 -6.37 3.76 13.27
N LEU A 117 -5.38 3.09 13.87
CA LEU A 117 -4.03 3.01 13.32
C LEU A 117 -3.98 2.13 12.06
N LEU A 118 -3.15 2.53 11.10
CA LEU A 118 -2.63 1.59 10.11
C LEU A 118 -1.61 0.69 10.81
N LEU A 119 -1.84 -0.63 10.81
CA LEU A 119 -0.97 -1.60 11.47
C LEU A 119 -0.34 -2.47 10.39
N GLY A 120 0.92 -2.17 10.10
CA GLY A 120 1.67 -2.64 8.94
C GLY A 120 2.73 -3.69 9.26
N VAL A 121 3.07 -4.48 8.26
CA VAL A 121 4.20 -5.43 8.23
C VAL A 121 4.65 -5.65 6.79
N ASP A 122 5.92 -6.01 6.59
CA ASP A 122 6.44 -6.49 5.30
C ASP A 122 6.32 -8.02 5.22
N GLU A 123 5.14 -8.53 4.90
CA GLU A 123 4.95 -9.94 4.58
C GLU A 123 4.77 -10.12 3.08
N GLU A 124 5.84 -10.48 2.38
CA GLU A 124 5.83 -10.76 0.94
C GLU A 124 5.72 -12.27 0.65
N GLY A 125 6.17 -13.10 1.60
CA GLY A 125 6.46 -14.51 1.40
C GLY A 125 7.92 -14.75 1.04
N GLY A 126 8.32 -16.02 0.94
CA GLY A 126 9.69 -16.40 0.60
C GLY A 126 10.74 -15.82 1.55
N SER A 127 11.73 -15.12 0.99
CA SER A 127 12.86 -14.54 1.74
C SER A 127 12.47 -13.32 2.59
N VAL A 128 11.31 -12.70 2.32
CA VAL A 128 10.78 -11.56 3.08
C VAL A 128 9.49 -11.98 3.77
N THR A 129 9.69 -12.74 4.84
CA THR A 129 8.66 -13.08 5.82
C THR A 129 9.06 -12.52 7.19
N ARG A 130 8.07 -12.13 7.99
CA ARG A 130 8.20 -11.72 9.40
C ARG A 130 7.43 -12.66 10.31
N MET A 131 6.75 -13.65 9.75
CA MET A 131 5.88 -14.55 10.49
C MET A 131 6.69 -15.46 11.44
N PRO A 132 6.14 -15.80 12.62
CA PRO A 132 6.75 -16.78 13.51
C PRO A 132 6.57 -18.19 12.93
N ASP A 133 7.39 -19.15 13.40
CA ASP A 133 7.40 -20.54 12.92
C ASP A 133 6.03 -21.25 12.91
N GLU A 134 5.08 -20.81 13.74
CA GLU A 134 3.72 -21.35 13.79
C GLU A 134 2.88 -21.06 12.54
N ILE A 135 3.30 -20.11 11.71
CA ILE A 135 2.58 -19.65 10.52
C ILE A 135 3.44 -19.98 9.30
N THR A 136 2.92 -20.86 8.46
CA THR A 136 3.66 -21.33 7.28
C THR A 136 3.88 -20.19 6.30
N SER A 137 5.14 -19.92 5.94
CA SER A 137 5.48 -18.88 4.96
C SER A 137 4.98 -19.25 3.56
N LEU A 138 4.49 -18.25 2.83
CA LEU A 138 4.09 -18.38 1.43
C LEU A 138 5.34 -18.53 0.52
N PRO A 139 5.20 -19.10 -0.69
CA PRO A 139 6.31 -19.17 -1.65
C PRO A 139 6.81 -17.77 -2.04
N PRO A 140 8.08 -17.62 -2.46
CA PRO A 140 8.58 -16.36 -3.00
C PRO A 140 7.84 -16.00 -4.30
N SER A 141 7.61 -14.71 -4.52
CA SER A 141 6.91 -14.17 -5.70
C SER A 141 7.45 -14.71 -7.02
N GLY A 142 8.77 -14.89 -7.14
CA GLY A 142 9.38 -15.42 -8.37
C GLY A 142 8.92 -16.83 -8.71
N SER A 143 8.56 -17.64 -7.71
CA SER A 143 8.01 -18.97 -7.94
C SER A 143 6.55 -18.90 -8.41
N ILE A 144 5.79 -17.94 -7.90
CA ILE A 144 4.42 -17.65 -8.33
C ILE A 144 4.43 -17.17 -9.79
N GLY A 145 5.33 -16.25 -10.14
CA GLY A 145 5.41 -15.76 -11.51
C GLY A 145 5.95 -16.77 -12.52
N LYS A 146 6.78 -17.73 -12.10
CA LYS A 146 7.13 -18.90 -12.93
C LYS A 146 5.93 -19.79 -13.24
N ALA A 147 4.97 -19.90 -12.33
CA ALA A 147 3.75 -20.67 -12.57
C ALA A 147 2.83 -20.01 -13.62
N GLN A 148 2.89 -18.69 -13.77
CA GLN A 148 2.05 -17.91 -14.70
C GLN A 148 0.56 -18.23 -14.56
N ASP A 149 0.11 -18.42 -13.32
CA ASP A 149 -1.26 -18.77 -12.97
C ASP A 149 -1.86 -17.63 -12.14
N GLU A 150 -2.74 -16.86 -12.79
CA GLU A 150 -3.43 -15.72 -12.18
C GLU A 150 -4.33 -16.14 -11.01
N GLU A 151 -4.94 -17.33 -11.06
CA GLU A 151 -5.78 -17.84 -9.98
C GLU A 151 -4.93 -18.21 -8.77
N LEU A 152 -3.78 -18.84 -9.00
CA LEU A 152 -2.79 -19.12 -7.95
C LEU A 152 -2.27 -17.82 -7.30
N ALA A 153 -1.91 -16.82 -8.09
CA ALA A 153 -1.43 -15.53 -7.57
C ALA A 153 -2.49 -14.81 -6.72
N PHE A 154 -3.76 -14.90 -7.13
CA PHE A 154 -4.90 -14.40 -6.36
C PHE A 154 -5.09 -15.18 -5.05
N GLU A 155 -5.00 -16.51 -5.09
CA GLU A 155 -5.12 -17.37 -3.91
C GLU A 155 -3.99 -17.13 -2.90
N VAL A 156 -2.75 -16.95 -3.36
CA VAL A 156 -1.64 -16.54 -2.49
C VAL A 156 -1.97 -15.22 -1.80
N GLY A 157 -2.48 -14.22 -2.54
CA GLY A 157 -2.90 -12.95 -1.97
C GLY A 157 -3.99 -13.10 -0.89
N ILE A 158 -4.95 -14.00 -1.10
CA ILE A 158 -5.96 -14.35 -0.09
C ILE A 158 -5.32 -14.93 1.17
N LEU A 159 -4.44 -15.92 1.04
CA LEU A 159 -3.82 -16.57 2.20
C LEU A 159 -2.95 -15.59 2.99
N LEU A 160 -2.22 -14.73 2.29
CA LEU A 160 -1.43 -13.66 2.88
C LEU A 160 -2.35 -12.70 3.66
N GLY A 161 -3.44 -12.25 3.04
CA GLY A 161 -4.45 -11.42 3.71
C GLY A 161 -5.07 -12.08 4.95
N GLN A 162 -5.33 -13.39 4.91
CA GLN A 162 -5.86 -14.15 6.05
C GLN A 162 -4.86 -14.25 7.20
N GLN A 163 -3.58 -14.48 6.91
CA GLN A 163 -2.51 -14.48 7.92
C GLN A 163 -2.42 -13.11 8.60
N MET A 164 -2.38 -12.03 7.81
CA MET A 164 -2.32 -10.65 8.32
C MET A 164 -3.50 -10.33 9.23
N ARG A 165 -4.72 -10.63 8.76
CA ARG A 165 -5.95 -10.40 9.52
C ARG A 165 -5.98 -11.19 10.82
N GLY A 166 -5.51 -12.43 10.82
CA GLY A 166 -5.47 -13.31 11.99
C GLY A 166 -4.47 -12.86 13.06
N LEU A 167 -3.44 -12.11 12.67
CA LEU A 167 -2.49 -11.47 13.60
C LEU A 167 -2.92 -10.06 14.02
N GLY A 168 -3.88 -9.46 13.32
CA GLY A 168 -4.42 -8.14 13.65
C GLY A 168 -3.88 -7.00 12.80
N PHE A 169 -3.03 -7.31 11.81
CA PHE A 169 -2.58 -6.35 10.81
C PHE A 169 -3.73 -5.93 9.91
N ASN A 170 -3.64 -4.71 9.39
CA ASN A 170 -4.61 -4.16 8.43
C ASN A 170 -3.95 -3.51 7.22
N LEU A 171 -2.62 -3.45 7.20
CA LEU A 171 -1.78 -2.97 6.13
C LEU A 171 -0.70 -4.01 5.88
N ASN A 172 -0.45 -4.37 4.62
CA ASN A 172 0.68 -5.21 4.25
C ASN A 172 1.46 -4.52 3.13
N PHE A 173 2.77 -4.40 3.31
CA PHE A 173 3.67 -3.83 2.33
C PHE A 173 3.99 -4.85 1.23
N ALA A 174 2.96 -5.30 0.52
CA ALA A 174 3.03 -6.21 -0.60
C ALA A 174 1.82 -5.94 -1.53
N PRO A 175 1.92 -6.25 -2.84
CA PRO A 175 3.02 -6.98 -3.49
C PRO A 175 4.15 -6.08 -4.04
N VAL A 176 5.30 -6.71 -4.28
CA VAL A 176 6.39 -6.11 -5.06
C VAL A 176 6.04 -6.17 -6.55
N LEU A 177 6.03 -5.01 -7.21
CA LEU A 177 5.77 -4.82 -8.63
C LEU A 177 7.03 -4.42 -9.42
N ASP A 178 8.20 -4.54 -8.80
CA ASP A 178 9.47 -4.32 -9.47
C ASP A 178 9.70 -5.39 -10.55
N VAL A 179 10.04 -4.99 -11.76
CA VAL A 179 10.44 -5.89 -12.84
C VAL A 179 11.92 -6.19 -12.70
N ASN A 180 12.29 -7.43 -12.38
CA ASN A 180 13.69 -7.81 -12.15
C ASN A 180 14.47 -7.94 -13.48
N SER A 181 14.55 -6.84 -14.24
CA SER A 181 15.18 -6.76 -15.56
C SER A 181 16.70 -6.85 -15.52
N ASN A 182 17.31 -6.47 -14.39
CA ASN A 182 18.75 -6.59 -14.17
C ASN A 182 19.07 -7.92 -13.47
N PRO A 183 19.73 -8.89 -14.14
CA PRO A 183 20.08 -10.16 -13.51
C PRO A 183 21.09 -10.03 -12.37
N ASP A 184 21.81 -8.90 -12.27
CA ASP A 184 22.75 -8.58 -11.19
C ASP A 184 22.09 -7.80 -10.04
N ASN A 185 20.75 -7.64 -10.03
CA ASN A 185 20.04 -6.93 -8.98
C ASN A 185 20.22 -7.63 -7.62
N PRO A 186 20.78 -6.96 -6.60
CA PRO A 186 21.08 -7.61 -5.32
C PRO A 186 19.89 -7.64 -4.33
N VAL A 187 18.81 -6.91 -4.59
CA VAL A 187 17.75 -6.62 -3.60
C VAL A 187 16.40 -7.25 -3.96
N ILE A 188 16.04 -7.27 -5.24
CA ILE A 188 14.73 -7.72 -5.70
C ILE A 188 14.73 -9.23 -5.93
N GLY A 189 15.53 -9.74 -6.87
CA GLY A 189 15.72 -11.19 -7.06
C GLY A 189 14.41 -11.97 -7.12
N ASP A 190 14.22 -12.91 -6.17
CA ASP A 190 13.03 -13.76 -6.07
C ASP A 190 11.81 -13.10 -5.41
N ARG A 191 11.94 -11.86 -4.94
CA ARG A 191 10.82 -11.02 -4.45
C ARG A 191 9.97 -10.46 -5.58
N SER A 192 10.54 -10.34 -6.78
CA SER A 192 9.77 -10.02 -7.98
C SER A 192 9.12 -11.28 -8.55
N PHE A 193 7.95 -11.12 -9.17
CA PHE A 193 7.31 -12.18 -9.94
C PHE A 193 8.09 -12.55 -11.21
N GLY A 194 8.95 -11.69 -11.73
CA GLY A 194 9.72 -12.01 -12.93
C GLY A 194 10.51 -10.85 -13.52
N ASP A 195 11.11 -11.11 -14.68
CA ASP A 195 11.93 -10.17 -15.46
C ASP A 195 11.17 -9.49 -16.61
N SER A 196 9.88 -9.81 -16.77
CA SER A 196 9.00 -9.26 -17.79
C SER A 196 7.89 -8.39 -17.16
N PRO A 197 7.61 -7.20 -17.70
CA PRO A 197 6.49 -6.36 -17.25
C PRO A 197 5.15 -7.08 -17.26
N ASP A 198 4.87 -7.93 -18.27
CA ASP A 198 3.59 -8.63 -18.40
C ASP A 198 3.37 -9.61 -17.24
N ILE A 199 4.37 -10.44 -16.91
CA ILE A 199 4.28 -11.43 -15.83
C ILE A 199 4.13 -10.74 -14.48
N VAL A 200 4.92 -9.69 -14.23
CA VAL A 200 4.85 -8.92 -12.98
C VAL A 200 3.50 -8.23 -12.84
N THR A 201 2.98 -7.68 -13.94
CA THR A 201 1.66 -7.05 -13.99
C THR A 201 0.55 -8.06 -13.67
N ASP A 202 0.51 -9.18 -14.36
CA ASP A 202 -0.58 -10.15 -14.24
C ASP A 202 -0.60 -10.79 -12.85
N MET A 203 0.55 -11.26 -12.35
CA MET A 203 0.62 -11.92 -11.05
C MET A 203 0.50 -10.92 -9.90
N GLY A 204 1.21 -9.80 -9.98
CA GLY A 204 1.20 -8.78 -8.93
C GLY A 204 -0.18 -8.17 -8.70
N ILE A 205 -0.95 -7.92 -9.77
CA ILE A 205 -2.32 -7.40 -9.63
C ILE A 205 -3.25 -8.42 -8.98
N GLN A 206 -3.09 -9.70 -9.30
CA GLN A 206 -3.91 -10.74 -8.68
C GLN A 206 -3.57 -10.91 -7.19
N SER A 207 -2.29 -10.90 -6.83
CA SER A 207 -1.87 -10.90 -5.42
C SER A 207 -2.37 -9.66 -4.66
N MET A 208 -2.27 -8.46 -5.25
CA MET A 208 -2.83 -7.23 -4.69
C MET A 208 -4.34 -7.39 -4.41
N LYS A 209 -5.12 -7.85 -5.39
CA LYS A 209 -6.56 -8.06 -5.23
C LYS A 209 -6.89 -9.13 -4.19
N GLY A 210 -6.10 -10.19 -4.10
CA GLY A 210 -6.26 -11.24 -3.10
C GLY A 210 -6.13 -10.66 -1.68
N ILE A 211 -5.06 -9.89 -1.43
CA ILE A 211 -4.83 -9.19 -0.16
C ILE A 211 -6.00 -8.25 0.16
N GLN A 212 -6.42 -7.43 -0.81
CA GLN A 212 -7.54 -6.50 -0.66
C GLN A 212 -8.86 -7.20 -0.36
N SER A 213 -9.10 -8.40 -0.92
CA SER A 213 -10.34 -9.15 -0.72
C SER A 213 -10.56 -9.61 0.72
N GLU A 214 -9.49 -9.72 1.51
CA GLU A 214 -9.51 -10.08 2.92
C GLU A 214 -9.62 -8.86 3.85
N GLY A 215 -9.79 -7.66 3.28
CA GLY A 215 -9.88 -6.41 4.04
C GLY A 215 -8.53 -5.90 4.53
N ILE A 216 -7.43 -6.34 3.92
CA ILE A 216 -6.08 -5.83 4.19
C ILE A 216 -5.71 -4.82 3.11
N ILE A 217 -5.14 -3.69 3.54
CA ILE A 217 -4.64 -2.65 2.63
C ILE A 217 -3.35 -3.18 2.01
N SER A 218 -3.35 -3.34 0.69
CA SER A 218 -2.17 -3.71 -0.08
C SER A 218 -1.40 -2.46 -0.50
N VAL A 219 -0.07 -2.52 -0.38
CA VAL A 219 0.85 -1.46 -0.84
C VAL A 219 1.70 -2.00 -1.98
N VAL A 220 1.50 -1.44 -3.17
CA VAL A 220 2.34 -1.78 -4.33
C VAL A 220 3.67 -1.04 -4.26
N LYS A 221 4.78 -1.74 -4.52
CA LYS A 221 6.13 -1.21 -4.30
C LYS A 221 7.18 -1.79 -5.26
N HIS A 222 8.32 -1.14 -5.52
CA HIS A 222 8.75 0.16 -4.99
C HIS A 222 8.77 1.17 -6.14
N PHE A 223 7.81 2.09 -6.17
CA PHE A 223 7.65 3.04 -7.27
C PHE A 223 8.85 4.00 -7.36
N PRO A 224 9.39 4.30 -8.55
CA PRO A 224 8.89 3.96 -9.88
C PRO A 224 9.48 2.68 -10.49
N GLY A 225 10.09 1.80 -9.68
CA GLY A 225 10.68 0.53 -10.10
C GLY A 225 12.13 0.38 -9.64
N HIS A 226 12.39 -0.61 -8.80
CA HIS A 226 13.71 -0.92 -8.21
C HIS A 226 14.45 -2.06 -8.92
N GLY A 227 13.75 -2.80 -9.79
CA GLY A 227 14.26 -4.05 -10.36
C GLY A 227 15.44 -3.92 -11.33
N ASP A 228 15.79 -2.72 -11.78
CA ASP A 228 16.97 -2.46 -12.63
C ASP A 228 18.19 -1.88 -11.88
N THR A 229 18.13 -1.77 -10.55
CA THR A 229 19.26 -1.26 -9.76
C THR A 229 20.40 -2.29 -9.65
N SER A 230 21.64 -1.80 -9.60
CA SER A 230 22.83 -2.61 -9.30
C SER A 230 23.39 -2.37 -7.89
N GLU A 231 22.67 -1.60 -7.08
CA GLU A 231 23.09 -1.14 -5.75
C GLU A 231 21.95 -1.35 -4.76
N ASP A 232 22.29 -1.73 -3.53
CA ASP A 232 21.30 -1.93 -2.46
C ASP A 232 20.98 -0.63 -1.74
N SER A 233 19.71 -0.21 -1.77
CA SER A 233 19.22 1.01 -1.09
C SER A 233 19.34 0.96 0.42
N HIS A 234 19.48 -0.23 1.04
CA HIS A 234 19.78 -0.33 2.46
C HIS A 234 21.19 0.16 2.79
N LEU A 235 22.11 0.14 1.80
CA LEU A 235 23.52 0.46 1.98
C LEU A 235 23.90 1.83 1.44
N LYS A 236 23.39 2.22 0.27
CA LYS A 236 23.70 3.50 -0.39
C LYS A 236 22.63 3.86 -1.42
N LEU A 237 22.57 5.12 -1.83
CA LEU A 237 21.58 5.59 -2.80
C LEU A 237 21.79 4.98 -4.19
N PRO A 238 20.91 4.08 -4.68
CA PRO A 238 20.99 3.52 -6.01
C PRO A 238 20.68 4.58 -7.07
N LYS A 239 21.37 4.49 -8.20
CA LYS A 239 21.12 5.34 -9.36
C LYS A 239 20.69 4.51 -10.56
N VAL A 240 19.57 4.90 -11.18
CA VAL A 240 19.09 4.36 -12.46
C VAL A 240 19.18 5.48 -13.50
N ASP A 241 19.92 5.25 -14.59
CA ASP A 241 20.15 6.24 -15.64
C ASP A 241 19.23 5.98 -16.84
N LYS A 242 17.92 6.01 -16.59
CA LYS A 242 16.86 5.84 -17.59
C LYS A 242 16.06 7.12 -17.77
N SER A 243 15.66 7.36 -19.01
CA SER A 243 14.66 8.36 -19.39
C SER A 243 13.25 7.94 -18.96
N ILE A 244 12.30 8.87 -18.98
CA ILE A 244 10.90 8.55 -18.66
C ILE A 244 10.29 7.62 -19.72
N GLU A 245 10.70 7.76 -20.98
CA GLU A 245 10.27 6.88 -22.07
C GLU A 245 10.73 5.43 -21.82
N GLU A 246 11.98 5.22 -21.41
CA GLU A 246 12.49 3.89 -21.09
C GLU A 246 11.77 3.27 -19.88
N LEU A 247 11.50 4.06 -18.82
CA LEU A 247 10.74 3.59 -17.66
C LEU A 247 9.30 3.21 -18.03
N SER A 248 8.68 3.93 -18.98
CA SER A 248 7.31 3.66 -19.44
C SER A 248 7.17 2.35 -20.21
N GLU A 249 8.28 1.80 -20.73
CA GLU A 249 8.28 0.52 -21.45
C GLU A 249 8.41 -0.69 -20.51
N VAL A 250 8.93 -0.50 -19.29
CA VAL A 250 9.25 -1.60 -18.38
C VAL A 250 8.75 -1.34 -16.96
N GLU A 251 9.41 -0.47 -16.21
CA GLU A 251 9.19 -0.33 -14.77
C GLU A 251 7.82 0.24 -14.39
N LEU A 252 7.30 1.19 -15.18
CA LEU A 252 6.03 1.85 -14.85
C LEU A 252 4.81 1.00 -15.23
N VAL A 253 4.96 0.03 -16.14
CA VAL A 253 3.84 -0.76 -16.68
C VAL A 253 3.04 -1.47 -15.58
N PRO A 254 3.66 -2.19 -14.61
CA PRO A 254 2.92 -2.79 -13.51
C PRO A 254 2.19 -1.76 -12.63
N PHE A 255 2.79 -0.60 -12.36
CA PHE A 255 2.20 0.44 -11.51
C PHE A 255 1.02 1.13 -12.18
N GLU A 256 1.15 1.53 -13.45
CA GLU A 256 0.04 2.10 -14.24
C GLU A 256 -1.16 1.15 -14.24
N LYS A 257 -0.88 -0.14 -14.44
CA LYS A 257 -1.92 -1.16 -14.44
C LYS A 257 -2.53 -1.35 -13.04
N ALA A 258 -1.72 -1.43 -11.99
CA ALA A 258 -2.20 -1.57 -10.62
C ALA A 258 -3.10 -0.39 -10.21
N ILE A 259 -2.72 0.85 -10.53
CA ILE A 259 -3.52 2.06 -10.32
C ILE A 259 -4.87 1.94 -11.04
N SER A 260 -4.86 1.58 -12.33
CA SER A 260 -6.10 1.38 -13.12
C SER A 260 -6.99 0.24 -12.59
N LYS A 261 -6.42 -0.66 -11.78
CA LYS A 261 -7.10 -1.82 -11.18
C LYS A 261 -7.42 -1.65 -9.70
N GLY A 262 -7.22 -0.46 -9.15
CA GLY A 262 -7.64 -0.11 -7.80
C GLY A 262 -6.57 -0.32 -6.73
N ALA A 263 -5.30 -0.12 -7.04
CA ALA A 263 -4.28 0.10 -6.02
C ALA A 263 -4.69 1.27 -5.12
N ASP A 264 -4.60 1.08 -3.81
CA ASP A 264 -5.00 2.08 -2.81
C ASP A 264 -3.81 2.82 -2.21
N VAL A 265 -2.65 2.16 -2.17
CA VAL A 265 -1.42 2.69 -1.61
C VAL A 265 -0.24 2.35 -2.52
N VAL A 266 0.61 3.34 -2.78
CA VAL A 266 1.87 3.18 -3.53
C VAL A 266 3.02 3.56 -2.61
N MET A 267 4.01 2.68 -2.47
CA MET A 267 5.26 2.99 -1.78
C MET A 267 6.32 3.48 -2.75
N THR A 268 7.01 4.56 -2.41
CA THR A 268 8.06 5.19 -3.23
C THR A 268 9.46 4.78 -2.78
N ALA A 269 10.30 4.40 -3.74
CA ALA A 269 11.66 3.92 -3.50
C ALA A 269 12.67 5.06 -3.27
N HIS A 270 13.77 4.75 -2.59
CA HIS A 270 14.93 5.62 -2.46
C HIS A 270 15.90 5.42 -3.63
N ILE A 271 15.50 5.79 -4.85
CA ILE A 271 16.30 5.65 -6.07
C ILE A 271 16.48 7.02 -6.73
N LEU A 272 17.71 7.36 -7.11
CA LEU A 272 17.99 8.56 -7.89
C LEU A 272 17.81 8.27 -9.39
N LEU A 273 17.05 9.13 -10.07
CA LEU A 273 16.78 9.05 -11.51
C LEU A 273 17.25 10.33 -12.21
N PRO A 274 18.55 10.49 -12.52
CA PRO A 274 19.11 11.79 -12.92
C PRO A 274 18.60 12.36 -14.23
N GLN A 275 17.99 11.55 -15.10
CA GLN A 275 17.34 12.08 -16.31
C GLN A 275 16.00 12.78 -16.01
N ILE A 276 15.41 12.54 -14.83
CA ILE A 276 14.17 13.17 -14.36
C ILE A 276 14.48 14.19 -13.27
N ASP A 277 15.15 13.75 -12.20
CA ASP A 277 15.56 14.57 -11.06
C ASP A 277 17.00 14.25 -10.64
N THR A 278 17.87 15.25 -10.78
CA THR A 278 19.29 15.13 -10.42
C THR A 278 19.55 15.35 -8.94
N GLU A 279 18.60 15.93 -8.20
CA GLU A 279 18.80 16.38 -6.83
C GLU A 279 18.25 15.39 -5.80
N TYR A 280 17.04 14.87 -6.04
CA TYR A 280 16.33 14.06 -5.06
C TYR A 280 16.03 12.64 -5.54
N PRO A 281 16.10 11.63 -4.65
CA PRO A 281 15.56 10.32 -4.95
C PRO A 281 14.05 10.39 -5.18
N ALA A 282 13.49 9.36 -5.82
CA ALA A 282 12.07 9.27 -6.16
C ALA A 282 11.13 9.57 -4.99
N SER A 283 11.41 9.02 -3.80
CA SER A 283 10.65 9.27 -2.56
C SER A 283 10.68 10.72 -2.05
N MET A 284 11.44 11.60 -2.68
CA MET A 284 11.63 13.01 -2.29
C MET A 284 11.54 13.97 -3.48
N SER A 285 11.22 13.45 -4.67
CA SER A 285 11.17 14.22 -5.91
C SER A 285 9.73 14.62 -6.25
N GLU A 286 9.46 15.92 -6.27
CA GLU A 286 8.17 16.48 -6.69
C GLU A 286 7.84 16.11 -8.13
N LYS A 287 8.86 15.99 -9.00
CA LYS A 287 8.68 15.57 -10.40
C LYS A 287 8.17 14.14 -10.51
N ILE A 288 8.59 13.26 -9.60
CA ILE A 288 8.22 11.85 -9.62
C ILE A 288 6.91 11.60 -8.87
N ILE A 289 6.74 12.20 -7.69
CA ILE A 289 5.53 11.97 -6.88
C ILE A 289 4.35 12.83 -7.38
N SER A 290 4.48 14.16 -7.39
CA SER A 290 3.41 15.03 -7.87
C SER A 290 3.28 15.00 -9.39
N GLY A 291 4.38 15.12 -10.14
CA GLY A 291 4.34 15.10 -11.61
C GLY A 291 3.93 13.73 -12.16
N LEU A 292 4.82 12.74 -12.05
CA LEU A 292 4.57 11.45 -12.70
C LEU A 292 3.43 10.65 -12.04
N LEU A 293 3.50 10.38 -10.73
CA LEU A 293 2.54 9.49 -10.09
C LEU A 293 1.13 10.10 -9.95
N ARG A 294 1.04 11.35 -9.49
CA ARG A 294 -0.27 12.01 -9.28
C ARG A 294 -0.85 12.61 -10.55
N GLU A 295 -0.10 13.44 -11.27
CA GLU A 295 -0.63 14.16 -12.44
C GLU A 295 -0.70 13.24 -13.67
N ASP A 296 0.41 12.63 -14.09
CA ASP A 296 0.46 11.86 -15.34
C ASP A 296 -0.26 10.51 -15.23
N MET A 297 -0.03 9.76 -14.14
CA MET A 297 -0.66 8.46 -13.91
C MET A 297 -2.03 8.54 -13.23
N GLY A 298 -2.43 9.72 -12.72
CA GLY A 298 -3.75 9.94 -12.11
C GLY A 298 -3.97 9.21 -10.79
N PHE A 299 -2.92 8.98 -9.99
CA PHE A 299 -3.05 8.28 -8.71
C PHE A 299 -3.56 9.20 -7.59
N ASP A 300 -4.79 8.93 -7.14
CA ASP A 300 -5.46 9.66 -6.06
C ASP A 300 -5.41 8.94 -4.69
N GLY A 301 -4.80 7.76 -4.61
CA GLY A 301 -4.65 6.99 -3.37
C GLY A 301 -3.54 7.52 -2.45
N VAL A 302 -3.20 6.75 -1.42
CA VAL A 302 -2.17 7.14 -0.45
C VAL A 302 -0.77 6.87 -1.02
N VAL A 303 0.11 7.88 -0.97
CA VAL A 303 1.53 7.72 -1.29
C VAL A 303 2.32 7.66 0.01
N ILE A 304 3.09 6.58 0.21
CA ILE A 304 3.96 6.40 1.37
C ILE A 304 5.42 6.30 0.92
N SER A 305 6.37 6.82 1.70
CA SER A 305 7.78 6.57 1.45
C SER A 305 8.16 5.13 1.82
N ASP A 306 9.20 4.59 1.18
CA ASP A 306 10.02 3.55 1.81
C ASP A 306 10.68 4.08 3.10
N ASP A 307 11.32 3.22 3.87
CA ASP A 307 11.82 3.56 5.19
C ASP A 307 12.93 4.64 5.15
N LEU A 308 12.62 5.81 5.72
CA LEU A 308 13.54 6.94 5.78
C LEU A 308 14.75 6.70 6.70
N THR A 309 14.77 5.59 7.46
CA THR A 309 15.95 5.20 8.25
C THR A 309 16.99 4.41 7.45
N MET A 310 16.69 4.04 6.19
CA MET A 310 17.62 3.34 5.30
C MET A 310 18.87 4.17 4.96
N GLY A 311 19.98 3.47 4.69
CA GLY A 311 21.29 4.07 4.36
C GLY A 311 21.25 5.01 3.14
N ALA A 312 20.43 4.70 2.12
CA ALA A 312 20.24 5.59 0.96
C ALA A 312 19.86 7.04 1.34
N ILE A 313 19.15 7.21 2.45
CA ILE A 313 18.77 8.53 2.99
C ILE A 313 19.77 8.98 4.05
N THR A 314 19.98 8.18 5.09
CA THR A 314 20.68 8.61 6.32
C THR A 314 22.16 8.92 6.12
N GLU A 315 22.79 8.42 5.06
CA GLU A 315 24.17 8.79 4.72
C GLU A 315 24.30 10.21 4.15
N ASN A 316 23.22 10.77 3.61
CA ASN A 316 23.25 12.01 2.82
C ASN A 316 22.40 13.13 3.41
N ILE A 317 21.28 12.79 4.05
CA ILE A 317 20.24 13.72 4.47
C ILE A 317 19.75 13.33 5.87
N ARG A 318 19.48 14.33 6.71
CA ARG A 318 18.85 14.08 8.01
C ARG A 318 17.42 13.60 7.81
N ILE A 319 16.99 12.59 8.59
CA ILE A 319 15.65 12.01 8.49
C ILE A 319 14.55 13.08 8.56
N GLU A 320 14.70 14.10 9.41
CA GLU A 320 13.69 15.16 9.52
C GLU A 320 13.60 16.05 8.27
N GLU A 321 14.72 16.28 7.60
CA GLU A 321 14.77 17.03 6.33
C GLU A 321 14.23 16.18 5.19
N ALA A 322 14.55 14.88 5.16
CA ALA A 322 14.01 13.92 4.20
C ALA A 322 12.48 13.80 4.33
N ALA A 323 11.95 13.73 5.55
CA ALA A 323 10.52 13.68 5.81
C ALA A 323 9.80 14.96 5.32
N ILE A 324 10.33 16.15 5.65
CA ILE A 324 9.80 17.42 5.14
C ILE A 324 9.79 17.43 3.62
N GLN A 325 10.90 17.04 2.98
CA GLN A 325 11.02 17.06 1.54
C GLN A 325 10.11 16.03 0.85
N SER A 326 9.94 14.83 1.42
CA SER A 326 9.02 13.80 0.92
C SER A 326 7.56 14.29 0.96
N VAL A 327 7.11 14.85 2.07
CA VAL A 327 5.77 15.46 2.18
C VAL A 327 5.64 16.63 1.22
N LYS A 328 6.66 17.49 1.10
CA LYS A 328 6.66 18.61 0.13
C LYS A 328 6.60 18.11 -1.32
N ALA A 329 7.20 16.96 -1.63
CA ALA A 329 7.17 16.33 -2.94
C ALA A 329 5.82 15.67 -3.27
N GLY A 330 4.97 15.40 -2.26
CA GLY A 330 3.61 14.89 -2.46
C GLY A 330 3.30 13.55 -1.80
N SER A 331 4.23 12.98 -1.01
CA SER A 331 3.93 11.83 -0.17
C SER A 331 2.91 12.21 0.89
N ASP A 332 1.89 11.36 1.08
CA ASP A 332 0.93 11.54 2.17
C ASP A 332 1.45 10.98 3.48
N MET A 333 2.31 9.96 3.42
CA MET A 333 2.88 9.35 4.61
C MET A 333 4.39 9.15 4.48
N VAL A 334 5.08 9.24 5.60
CA VAL A 334 6.50 8.88 5.73
C VAL A 334 6.64 7.69 6.66
N LEU A 335 7.45 6.72 6.25
CA LEU A 335 7.79 5.55 7.04
C LEU A 335 9.09 5.80 7.80
N ILE A 336 9.07 5.60 9.11
CA ILE A 336 10.22 5.67 10.01
C ILE A 336 10.24 4.36 10.79
N ALA A 337 10.85 3.33 10.21
CA ALA A 337 10.78 1.95 10.70
C ALA A 337 11.53 1.72 12.02
N HIS A 338 12.52 2.55 12.32
CA HIS A 338 13.41 2.37 13.47
C HIS A 338 13.59 3.67 14.23
N HIS A 339 14.04 3.54 15.49
CA HIS A 339 14.28 4.66 16.40
C HIS A 339 13.01 5.48 16.71
N PRO A 340 12.14 5.01 17.63
CA PRO A 340 10.92 5.71 18.04
C PRO A 340 11.13 7.19 18.46
N ASP A 341 12.31 7.53 18.99
CA ASP A 341 12.68 8.91 19.33
C ASP A 341 12.80 9.82 18.09
N VAL A 342 13.14 9.26 16.93
CA VAL A 342 13.20 9.98 15.65
C VAL A 342 11.81 10.36 15.17
N VAL A 343 10.80 9.52 15.38
CA VAL A 343 9.38 9.81 15.05
C VAL A 343 8.94 11.14 15.70
N VAL A 344 9.27 11.31 16.98
CA VAL A 344 8.97 12.53 17.74
C VAL A 344 9.68 13.75 17.16
N SER A 345 10.94 13.60 16.74
CA SER A 345 11.70 14.68 16.10
C SER A 345 11.09 15.08 14.75
N VAL A 346 10.74 14.10 13.92
CA VAL A 346 10.12 14.31 12.61
C VAL A 346 8.77 15.01 12.74
N HIS A 347 7.91 14.57 13.67
CA HIS A 347 6.62 15.22 13.94
C HIS A 347 6.80 16.72 14.24
N LYS A 348 7.68 17.04 15.20
CA LYS A 348 7.97 18.44 15.58
C LYS A 348 8.50 19.26 14.41
N LYS A 349 9.32 18.66 13.55
CA LYS A 349 9.92 19.33 12.39
C LYS A 349 8.92 19.56 11.26
N LEU A 350 8.04 18.60 10.98
CA LEU A 350 6.93 18.78 10.04
C LEU A 350 5.97 19.87 10.52
N LYS A 351 5.59 19.86 11.80
CA LYS A 351 4.78 20.93 12.40
C LYS A 351 5.43 22.30 12.25
N ALA A 352 6.73 22.40 12.55
CA ALA A 352 7.47 23.65 12.38
C ALA A 352 7.55 24.08 10.90
N ALA A 353 7.68 23.14 9.96
CA ALA A 353 7.67 23.43 8.53
C ALA A 353 6.33 24.04 8.09
N VAL A 354 5.20 23.52 8.59
CA VAL A 354 3.87 24.09 8.33
C VAL A 354 3.73 25.49 8.94
N GLN A 355 4.07 25.65 10.21
CA GLN A 355 3.98 26.93 10.92
C GLN A 355 4.84 28.04 10.29
N ASN A 356 5.96 27.67 9.68
CA ASN A 356 6.85 28.61 8.98
C ASN A 356 6.51 28.78 7.49
N GLY A 357 5.45 28.12 6.99
CA GLY A 357 5.00 28.22 5.59
C GLY A 357 5.89 27.50 4.58
N VAL A 358 6.75 26.58 5.02
CA VAL A 358 7.53 25.69 4.13
C VAL A 358 6.62 24.67 3.45
N ILE A 359 5.60 24.19 4.17
CA ILE A 359 4.50 23.37 3.65
C ILE A 359 3.20 24.11 4.00
N SER A 360 2.25 24.21 3.08
CA SER A 360 0.94 24.77 3.40
C SER A 360 0.13 23.78 4.23
N GLU A 361 -0.68 24.27 5.17
CA GLU A 361 -1.59 23.39 5.91
C GLU A 361 -2.60 22.70 4.97
N ALA A 362 -3.05 23.37 3.91
CA ALA A 362 -3.91 22.77 2.89
C ALA A 362 -3.29 21.51 2.23
N LYS A 363 -1.96 21.48 2.03
CA LYS A 363 -1.29 20.28 1.50
C LYS A 363 -1.31 19.13 2.51
N ILE A 364 -1.21 19.46 3.81
CA ILE A 364 -1.38 18.46 4.87
C ILE A 364 -2.83 17.96 4.89
N ASP A 365 -3.81 18.85 4.76
CA ASP A 365 -5.23 18.49 4.75
C ASP A 365 -5.55 17.52 3.61
N GLU A 366 -5.08 17.78 2.40
CA GLU A 366 -5.24 16.87 1.25
C GLU A 366 -4.70 15.46 1.53
N SER A 367 -3.51 15.36 2.15
CA SER A 367 -2.92 14.07 2.51
C SER A 367 -3.69 13.37 3.61
N VAL A 368 -4.09 14.09 4.66
CA VAL A 368 -4.90 13.52 5.75
C VAL A 368 -6.26 13.07 5.23
N GLU A 369 -6.89 13.79 4.31
CA GLU A 369 -8.15 13.38 3.68
C GLU A 369 -8.01 12.02 2.99
N ARG A 370 -6.94 11.79 2.21
CA ARG A 370 -6.67 10.49 1.57
C ARG A 370 -6.46 9.38 2.60
N ILE A 371 -5.72 9.65 3.67
CA ILE A 371 -5.46 8.68 4.75
C ILE A 371 -6.75 8.31 5.47
N ILE A 372 -7.59 9.29 5.83
CA ILE A 372 -8.87 9.02 6.50
C ILE A 372 -9.85 8.31 5.55
N GLN A 373 -9.86 8.66 4.26
CA GLN A 373 -10.64 7.94 3.24
C GLN A 373 -10.20 6.48 3.14
N LEU A 374 -8.91 6.20 3.12
CA LEU A 374 -8.36 4.84 3.11
C LEU A 374 -8.82 4.05 4.34
N LYS A 375 -8.62 4.59 5.55
CA LYS A 375 -9.04 3.96 6.81
C LYS A 375 -10.55 3.65 6.81
N ARG A 376 -11.37 4.56 6.27
CA ARG A 376 -12.82 4.36 6.14
C ARG A 376 -13.22 3.35 5.07
N LYS A 377 -12.53 3.33 3.92
CA LYS A 377 -12.75 2.35 2.84
C LYS A 377 -12.63 0.91 3.36
N TYR A 378 -11.63 0.68 4.20
CA TYR A 378 -11.36 -0.61 4.82
C TYR A 378 -12.08 -0.84 6.15
N LYS A 379 -12.87 0.13 6.61
CA LYS A 379 -13.64 0.06 7.87
C LYS A 379 -12.77 -0.32 9.06
N LEU A 380 -11.57 0.25 9.14
CA LEU A 380 -10.67 -0.01 10.25
C LEU A 380 -11.35 0.35 11.57
N SER A 381 -11.01 -0.38 12.63
CA SER A 381 -11.51 -0.17 13.98
C SER A 381 -10.42 -0.53 14.99
N ASN A 382 -10.57 -0.05 16.23
CA ASN A 382 -9.75 -0.48 17.36
C ASN A 382 -10.31 -1.75 18.03
N GLU A 383 -11.16 -2.52 17.34
CA GLU A 383 -11.70 -3.78 17.87
C GLU A 383 -10.62 -4.87 17.96
N GLU A 384 -10.79 -5.76 18.93
CA GLU A 384 -9.88 -6.89 19.14
C GLU A 384 -9.72 -7.73 17.87
N THR A 385 -8.51 -8.24 17.67
CA THR A 385 -8.16 -9.10 16.55
C THR A 385 -9.05 -10.36 16.53
N PRO A 386 -9.62 -10.73 15.37
CA PRO A 386 -10.48 -11.90 15.26
C PRO A 386 -9.68 -13.19 15.46
N GLN A 387 -10.27 -14.17 16.14
CA GLN A 387 -9.71 -15.52 16.16
C GLN A 387 -9.96 -16.22 14.83
N ILE A 388 -8.89 -16.63 14.17
CA ILE A 388 -8.92 -17.34 12.88
C ILE A 388 -8.22 -18.70 13.03
N ASP A 389 -8.68 -19.68 12.26
CA ASP A 389 -8.10 -21.01 12.18
C ASP A 389 -6.83 -21.03 11.32
N PHE A 390 -5.70 -20.78 11.97
CA PHE A 390 -4.38 -20.83 11.32
C PHE A 390 -3.99 -22.23 10.84
N GLN A 391 -4.52 -23.30 11.44
CA GLN A 391 -4.21 -24.65 10.98
C GLN A 391 -4.71 -24.82 9.54
N ARG A 392 -5.96 -24.41 9.27
CA ARG A 392 -6.52 -24.47 7.93
C ARG A 392 -5.79 -23.57 6.93
N ILE A 393 -5.30 -22.40 7.36
CA ILE A 393 -4.50 -21.52 6.51
C ILE A 393 -3.18 -22.22 6.16
N ASN A 394 -2.47 -22.75 7.16
CA ASN A 394 -1.20 -23.46 6.96
C ASN A 394 -1.36 -24.67 6.02
N GLU A 395 -2.41 -25.48 6.18
CA GLU A 395 -2.71 -26.62 5.30
C GLU A 395 -2.85 -26.17 3.83
N LYS A 396 -3.51 -25.03 3.56
CA LYS A 396 -3.62 -24.48 2.21
C LYS A 396 -2.31 -23.90 1.69
N VAL A 397 -1.52 -23.27 2.55
CA VAL A 397 -0.19 -22.78 2.17
C VAL A 397 0.69 -23.96 1.75
N GLU A 398 0.64 -25.09 2.47
CA GLU A 398 1.34 -26.32 2.11
C GLU A 398 0.88 -26.86 0.74
N GLU A 399 -0.42 -26.85 0.44
CA GLU A 399 -0.95 -27.23 -0.88
C GLU A 399 -0.39 -26.34 -2.01
N ILE A 400 -0.32 -25.02 -1.78
CA ILE A 400 0.28 -24.08 -2.73
C ILE A 400 1.78 -24.33 -2.90
N LEU A 401 2.51 -24.56 -1.81
CA LEU A 401 3.95 -24.85 -1.85
C LEU A 401 4.22 -26.11 -2.68
N ASP A 402 3.39 -27.15 -2.52
CA ASP A 402 3.46 -28.37 -3.31
C ASP A 402 3.17 -28.10 -4.80
N GLN A 403 2.11 -27.34 -5.12
CA GLN A 403 1.75 -26.97 -6.48
C GLN A 403 2.88 -26.19 -7.18
N VAL A 404 3.43 -25.18 -6.51
CA VAL A 404 4.52 -24.36 -7.02
C VAL A 404 5.80 -25.19 -7.18
N SER A 405 6.12 -26.05 -6.21
CA SER A 405 7.30 -26.93 -6.27
C SER A 405 7.29 -27.88 -7.48
N SER A 406 6.10 -28.33 -7.89
CA SER A 406 5.90 -29.25 -9.02
C SER A 406 6.14 -28.61 -10.39
N THR A 407 6.22 -27.28 -10.44
CA THR A 407 6.43 -26.50 -11.67
C THR A 407 7.92 -26.35 -12.02
N PHE A 408 8.82 -26.66 -11.08
CA PHE A 408 10.26 -26.56 -11.29
C PHE A 408 10.85 -27.75 -12.06
N SER A 409 11.89 -27.47 -12.88
CA SER A 409 12.76 -28.51 -13.40
C SER A 409 13.52 -29.22 -12.27
N PHE A 410 14.04 -30.43 -12.51
CA PHE A 410 14.75 -31.20 -11.45
C PHE A 410 15.95 -30.43 -10.85
N ASP A 411 16.67 -29.65 -11.67
CA ASP A 411 17.80 -28.85 -11.20
C ASP A 411 17.35 -27.63 -10.38
N GLU A 412 16.21 -27.03 -10.72
CA GLU A 412 15.61 -25.93 -9.95
C GLU A 412 14.96 -26.43 -8.65
N PHE A 413 14.35 -27.62 -8.68
CA PHE A 413 13.80 -28.27 -7.49
C PHE A 413 14.89 -28.51 -6.44
N LEU A 414 16.13 -28.85 -6.83
CA LEU A 414 17.25 -29.01 -5.90
C LEU A 414 17.67 -27.69 -5.24
N VAL A 415 17.49 -26.55 -5.91
CA VAL A 415 17.72 -25.21 -5.33
C VAL A 415 16.56 -24.88 -4.38
N TYR A 416 15.32 -25.04 -4.84
CA TYR A 416 14.09 -24.81 -4.06
C TYR A 416 14.02 -25.70 -2.80
N SER A 417 14.34 -26.99 -2.90
CA SER A 417 14.33 -27.92 -1.77
C SER A 417 15.36 -27.56 -0.70
N LYS A 418 16.47 -26.91 -1.10
CA LYS A 418 17.50 -26.43 -0.18
C LYS A 418 17.02 -25.24 0.65
N PHE A 419 16.09 -24.43 0.13
CA PHE A 419 15.37 -23.41 0.89
C PHE A 419 14.38 -24.05 1.86
N MET A 420 13.58 -25.03 1.41
CA MET A 420 12.63 -25.74 2.29
C MET A 420 13.31 -26.52 3.42
N SER A 421 14.54 -27.03 3.21
CA SER A 421 15.30 -27.79 4.21
C SER A 421 15.92 -26.94 5.33
N ILE A 422 15.77 -25.62 5.30
CA ILE A 422 16.17 -24.71 6.38
C ILE A 422 15.00 -24.43 7.33
N VAL A 423 13.79 -24.87 6.98
CA VAL A 423 12.51 -24.60 7.70
C VAL A 423 11.89 -25.87 8.31
N LEU A 424 12.59 -27.02 8.23
CA LEU A 424 12.27 -28.26 8.98
C LEU A 424 13.43 -28.62 9.89
#